data_AF-A0A316LB19-F1
#
_entry.id   AF-A0A316LB19-F1
#
_cell.length_a   1.000
_cell.length_b   1.000
_cell.length_c   1.000
_cell.angle_alpha   90.00
_cell.angle_beta   90.00
_cell.angle_gamma   90.00
#
_symmetry.space_group_name_H-M   'P 1'
#
loop_
_entity.id
_entity.type
_entity.pdbx_description
1 polymer ?
#
loop_
_entity_poly.entity_id
_entity_poly.type
_entity_poly.pdbx_seq_one_letter_code
_entity_poly.pdbx_strand_id
1 'polypeptide(L)'
;MQEGSIKAYSTALLYALTANGKTMTWQAHAYENEDGTASILIQSGYEGGTLKETTRSYDCGKNAGKKNATTALQQAVNETKSRFKKQLDKGYRESKAELSALPIRPMLAQSYIDHQNKVSDDTIYICQPKLNGVRCTVQRHGDKITFLSRTGKVYDVLYHHNKLCKELFEVMPDGCAWDGEIYCHGMPLQDIVSAVKAYSPATNKLQYWVYDTISEELQFERIARYRALLADKDLKKVVACPIDYVKGIVNIKKKQEDYLAEGYEGLMLRKYSAKYRQGVRSYDLLKYKNFRDTEYKVTGFSADVDKCIIFEFFNKGKPFSSVPCWTKAQRQEAYRRGCLDFNTWIGKKATVRCSDFSKDGTPIGNPVVTAIRDYE
;
A
#
# COMPACT_ATOMS: atom_id res chain seq x y z
N MET A 1 -9.97 29.90 4.38
CA MET A 1 -10.74 29.52 5.58
C MET A 1 -11.84 30.54 5.75
N GLN A 2 -12.95 30.21 6.41
CA GLN A 2 -13.98 31.21 6.71
C GLN A 2 -13.41 32.26 7.68
N GLU A 3 -13.79 33.51 7.47
CA GLU A 3 -13.54 34.61 8.42
C GLU A 3 -14.13 34.21 9.79
N GLY A 4 -13.42 34.48 10.89
CA GLY A 4 -13.87 34.10 12.24
C GLY A 4 -13.56 32.68 12.73
N SER A 5 -12.92 31.82 11.91
CA SER A 5 -12.59 30.45 12.33
C SER A 5 -11.58 30.40 13.50
N ILE A 6 -11.90 29.67 14.57
CA ILE A 6 -11.03 29.50 15.75
C ILE A 6 -10.18 28.24 15.59
N LYS A 7 -8.87 28.37 15.77
CA LYS A 7 -7.93 27.24 15.72
C LYS A 7 -8.04 26.40 17.00
N ALA A 8 -8.64 25.22 16.90
CA ALA A 8 -8.86 24.33 18.04
C ALA A 8 -7.70 23.38 18.31
N TYR A 9 -6.94 22.98 17.28
CA TYR A 9 -5.83 22.04 17.43
C TYR A 9 -4.77 22.23 16.35
N SER A 10 -3.50 22.02 16.71
CA SER A 10 -2.37 21.97 15.77
C SER A 10 -1.48 20.79 16.07
N THR A 11 -0.95 20.17 15.03
CA THR A 11 0.14 19.20 15.19
C THR A 11 1.47 19.92 15.38
N ALA A 12 2.47 19.22 15.92
CA ALA A 12 3.86 19.62 15.74
C ALA A 12 4.21 19.69 14.24
N LEU A 13 5.21 20.52 13.91
CA LEU A 13 5.79 20.56 12.58
C LEU A 13 6.62 19.30 12.37
N LEU A 14 6.39 18.64 11.24
CA LEU A 14 7.07 17.40 10.89
C LEU A 14 8.04 17.62 9.73
N TYR A 15 9.20 16.97 9.80
CA TYR A 15 10.27 17.02 8.81
C TYR A 15 10.49 15.64 8.18
N ALA A 16 10.86 15.59 6.90
CA ALA A 16 11.32 14.37 6.23
C ALA A 16 12.41 14.69 5.21
N LEU A 17 13.36 13.77 5.00
CA LEU A 17 14.33 13.86 3.91
C LEU A 17 13.77 13.24 2.63
N THR A 18 13.92 13.94 1.51
CA THR A 18 13.64 13.41 0.18
C THR A 18 14.85 12.69 -0.39
N ALA A 19 14.66 11.91 -1.45
CA ALA A 19 15.73 11.14 -2.10
C ALA A 19 16.90 12.00 -2.63
N ASN A 20 16.71 13.31 -2.81
CA ASN A 20 17.74 14.27 -3.21
C ASN A 20 18.32 15.07 -2.02
N GLY A 21 18.10 14.63 -0.78
CA GLY A 21 18.64 15.25 0.43
C GLY A 21 17.95 16.54 0.88
N LYS A 22 16.90 17.00 0.19
CA LYS A 22 16.13 18.17 0.60
C LYS A 22 15.17 17.83 1.75
N THR A 23 14.89 18.82 2.58
CA THR A 23 13.94 18.67 3.70
C THR A 23 12.55 19.07 3.25
N MET A 24 11.57 18.20 3.48
CA MET A 24 10.14 18.49 3.37
C MET A 24 9.54 18.73 4.74
N THR A 25 8.57 19.64 4.81
CA THR A 25 7.78 19.92 6.00
C THR A 25 6.33 19.46 5.84
N TRP A 26 5.68 19.17 6.96
CA TRP A 26 4.25 18.88 7.04
C TRP A 26 3.67 19.36 8.37
N GLN A 27 2.52 20.04 8.34
CA GLN A 27 1.76 20.39 9.53
C GLN A 27 0.27 20.37 9.22
N ALA A 28 -0.56 20.11 10.23
CA ALA A 28 -2.00 20.22 10.09
C ALA A 28 -2.64 20.92 11.29
N HIS A 29 -3.72 21.64 11.01
CA HIS A 29 -4.49 22.42 11.96
C HIS A 29 -5.96 22.09 11.81
N ALA A 30 -6.68 21.95 12.92
CA ALA A 30 -8.13 21.83 12.94
C ALA A 30 -8.74 23.14 13.48
N TYR A 31 -9.82 23.56 12.84
CA TYR A 31 -10.54 24.79 13.14
C TYR A 31 -12.02 24.50 13.37
N GLU A 32 -12.61 25.25 14.28
CA GLU A 32 -14.06 25.39 14.42
C GLU A 32 -14.48 26.68 13.71
N ASN A 33 -15.52 26.60 12.89
CA ASN A 33 -16.07 27.72 12.16
C ASN A 33 -17.25 28.32 12.93
N GLU A 34 -17.58 29.59 12.68
CA GLU A 34 -18.66 30.29 13.40
C GLU A 34 -20.04 29.65 13.21
N ASP A 35 -20.27 29.00 12.07
CA ASP A 35 -21.51 28.30 11.73
C ASP A 35 -21.65 26.91 12.39
N GLY A 36 -20.72 26.55 13.30
CA GLY A 36 -20.68 25.26 13.98
C GLY A 36 -20.12 24.11 13.15
N THR A 37 -19.71 24.36 11.90
CA THR A 37 -18.95 23.40 11.09
C THR A 37 -17.47 23.42 11.50
N ALA A 38 -16.69 22.48 10.99
CA ALA A 38 -15.26 22.42 11.26
C ALA A 38 -14.44 22.24 9.99
N SER A 39 -13.16 22.62 10.05
CA SER A 39 -12.23 22.42 8.93
C SER A 39 -10.86 21.94 9.38
N ILE A 40 -10.13 21.32 8.45
CA ILE A 40 -8.71 20.99 8.60
C ILE A 40 -7.94 21.72 7.51
N LEU A 41 -6.87 22.41 7.88
CA LEU A 41 -5.84 22.90 6.97
C LEU A 41 -4.60 22.00 7.08
N ILE A 42 -4.13 21.47 5.95
CA ILE A 42 -2.90 20.70 5.86
C ILE A 42 -1.92 21.49 5.00
N GLN A 43 -0.72 21.74 5.52
CA GLN A 43 0.34 22.43 4.82
C GLN A 43 1.52 21.48 4.62
N SER A 44 2.05 21.41 3.40
CA SER A 44 3.19 20.56 3.09
C SER A 44 4.01 21.09 1.92
N GLY A 45 5.33 20.96 1.98
CA GLY A 45 6.20 21.46 0.92
C GLY A 45 7.66 21.28 1.27
N TYR A 46 8.55 21.86 0.46
CA TYR A 46 9.96 21.97 0.84
C TYR A 46 10.12 23.04 1.92
N GLU A 47 11.05 22.80 2.84
CA GLU A 47 11.43 23.82 3.81
C GLU A 47 11.93 25.08 3.10
N GLY A 48 11.44 26.25 3.52
CA GLY A 48 11.77 27.54 2.90
C GLY A 48 11.12 27.78 1.53
N GLY A 49 10.34 26.84 1.00
CA GLY A 49 9.59 26.99 -0.24
C GLY A 49 8.10 27.27 0.00
N THR A 50 7.37 27.53 -1.08
CA THR A 50 5.91 27.66 -1.04
C THR A 50 5.27 26.34 -0.59
N LEU A 51 4.48 26.40 0.48
CA LEU A 51 3.76 25.24 1.00
C LEU A 51 2.46 25.04 0.22
N LYS A 52 2.23 23.80 -0.21
CA LYS A 52 0.93 23.39 -0.72
C LYS A 52 -0.04 23.30 0.45
N GLU A 53 -1.17 23.98 0.31
CA GLU A 53 -2.28 23.90 1.24
C GLU A 53 -3.35 22.93 0.75
N THR A 54 -3.98 22.22 1.68
CA THR A 54 -5.11 21.34 1.40
C THR A 54 -6.09 21.44 2.53
N THR A 55 -7.32 21.84 2.21
CA THR A 55 -8.39 22.04 3.19
C THR A 55 -9.43 20.93 3.08
N ARG A 56 -10.03 20.56 4.21
CA ARG A 56 -11.23 19.71 4.29
C ARG A 56 -12.23 20.32 5.25
N SER A 57 -13.52 20.17 4.94
CA SER A 57 -14.60 20.68 5.77
C SER A 57 -15.48 19.54 6.28
N TYR A 58 -16.08 19.73 7.44
CA TYR A 58 -16.95 18.80 8.13
C TYR A 58 -18.20 19.54 8.54
N ASP A 59 -19.33 19.17 7.92
CA ASP A 59 -20.66 19.70 8.20
C ASP A 59 -21.29 19.07 9.44
N CYS A 60 -20.88 17.84 9.76
CA CYS A 60 -21.38 17.08 10.89
C CYS A 60 -20.29 16.15 11.45
N GLY A 61 -20.53 15.61 12.64
CA GLY A 61 -19.73 14.51 13.16
C GLY A 61 -20.24 13.13 12.73
N LYS A 62 -19.72 12.07 13.35
CA LYS A 62 -20.04 10.67 13.00
C LYS A 62 -20.82 9.99 14.12
N ASN A 63 -21.54 8.93 13.76
CA ASN A 63 -22.26 8.06 14.71
C ASN A 63 -23.30 8.79 15.57
N ALA A 64 -24.03 9.75 14.99
CA ALA A 64 -25.14 10.42 15.67
C ALA A 64 -26.09 9.39 16.32
N GLY A 65 -26.47 9.64 17.59
CA GLY A 65 -27.32 8.74 18.36
C GLY A 65 -26.63 7.52 19.00
N LYS A 66 -25.31 7.38 18.87
CA LYS A 66 -24.52 6.30 19.54
C LYS A 66 -23.61 6.88 20.62
N LYS A 67 -23.18 6.05 21.57
CA LYS A 67 -22.26 6.45 22.67
C LYS A 67 -20.95 7.06 22.16
N ASN A 68 -20.51 6.68 20.96
CA ASN A 68 -19.31 7.19 20.31
C ASN A 68 -19.61 8.27 19.25
N ALA A 69 -20.71 9.01 19.39
CA ALA A 69 -21.02 10.16 18.57
C ALA A 69 -19.92 11.21 18.68
N THR A 70 -19.56 11.83 17.55
CA THR A 70 -18.64 12.95 17.49
C THR A 70 -19.35 14.19 16.98
N THR A 71 -18.83 15.38 17.30
CA THR A 71 -19.19 16.64 16.65
C THR A 71 -18.33 16.85 15.39
N ALA A 72 -18.65 17.85 14.56
CA ALA A 72 -17.83 18.23 13.41
C ALA A 72 -16.38 18.55 13.86
N LEU A 73 -16.23 19.35 14.92
CA LEU A 73 -14.92 19.69 15.48
C LEU A 73 -14.17 18.45 15.99
N GLN A 74 -14.83 17.59 16.76
CA GLN A 74 -14.20 16.37 17.29
C GLN A 74 -13.74 15.47 16.14
N GLN A 75 -14.52 15.39 15.06
CA GLN A 75 -14.14 14.64 13.86
C GLN A 75 -12.90 15.25 13.17
N ALA A 76 -12.85 16.58 13.04
CA ALA A 76 -11.70 17.30 12.48
C ALA A 76 -10.42 17.08 13.31
N VAL A 77 -10.51 17.23 14.63
CA VAL A 77 -9.38 17.00 15.57
C VAL A 77 -8.90 15.54 15.50
N ASN A 78 -9.81 14.57 15.53
CA ASN A 78 -9.47 13.15 15.46
C ASN A 78 -8.80 12.79 14.12
N GLU A 79 -9.28 13.34 13.01
CA GLU A 79 -8.66 13.11 11.70
C GLU A 79 -7.28 13.78 11.60
N THR A 80 -7.10 14.99 12.15
CA THR A 80 -5.81 15.67 12.23
C THR A 80 -4.78 14.85 13.02
N LYS A 81 -5.15 14.34 14.20
CA LYS A 81 -4.30 13.43 15.00
C LYS A 81 -3.96 12.14 14.26
N SER A 82 -4.95 11.54 13.59
CA SER A 82 -4.74 10.34 12.77
C SER A 82 -3.77 10.58 11.60
N ARG A 83 -3.89 11.73 10.93
CA ARG A 83 -3.00 12.14 9.83
C ARG A 83 -1.57 12.37 10.32
N PHE A 84 -1.39 13.03 11.45
CA PHE A 84 -0.07 13.20 12.09
C PHE A 84 0.61 11.84 12.32
N LYS A 85 -0.09 10.90 12.97
CA LYS A 85 0.42 9.54 13.19
C LYS A 85 0.78 8.84 11.89
N LYS A 86 -0.06 8.97 10.85
CA LYS A 86 0.24 8.42 9.51
C LYS A 86 1.49 9.04 8.88
N GLN A 87 1.82 10.30 9.16
CA GLN A 87 3.04 10.92 8.65
C GLN A 87 4.27 10.42 9.40
N LEU A 88 4.18 10.22 10.71
CA LEU A 88 5.23 9.53 11.50
C LEU A 88 5.47 8.10 10.97
N ASP A 89 4.40 7.37 10.67
CA ASP A 89 4.44 6.04 10.02
C ASP A 89 5.08 6.10 8.62
N LYS A 90 5.02 7.26 7.95
CA LYS A 90 5.72 7.56 6.68
C LYS A 90 7.09 8.21 6.87
N GLY A 91 7.59 8.34 8.08
CA GLY A 91 9.01 8.60 8.37
C GLY A 91 9.32 10.06 8.59
N TYR A 92 8.27 10.87 8.65
CA TYR A 92 8.42 12.20 9.16
C TYR A 92 8.78 12.16 10.65
N ARG A 93 9.53 13.16 11.12
CA ARG A 93 9.96 13.30 12.51
C ARG A 93 9.71 14.71 13.01
N GLU A 94 9.59 14.88 14.32
CA GLU A 94 9.35 16.18 14.94
C GLU A 94 10.63 17.03 14.99
N SER A 95 11.81 16.41 14.87
CA SER A 95 13.08 17.11 14.67
C SER A 95 13.87 16.60 13.47
N LYS A 96 14.74 17.45 12.91
CA LYS A 96 15.67 17.07 11.84
C LYS A 96 16.75 16.10 12.32
N ALA A 97 17.13 16.17 13.60
CA ALA A 97 18.15 15.30 14.18
C ALA A 97 17.73 13.82 14.15
N GLU A 98 16.43 13.54 14.34
CA GLU A 98 15.88 12.18 14.27
C GLU A 98 15.85 11.58 12.85
N LEU A 99 16.14 12.38 11.80
CA LEU A 99 16.18 11.90 10.42
C LEU A 99 17.44 11.08 10.09
N SER A 100 18.44 11.06 10.98
CA SER A 100 19.64 10.22 10.85
C SER A 100 19.41 8.76 11.27
N ALA A 101 18.38 8.50 12.09
CA ALA A 101 18.05 7.18 12.63
C ALA A 101 16.64 6.74 12.18
N LEU A 102 16.39 6.78 10.88
CA LEU A 102 15.09 6.37 10.35
C LEU A 102 14.92 4.84 10.43
N PRO A 103 13.71 4.36 10.76
CA PRO A 103 13.41 2.95 10.75
C PRO A 103 13.57 2.41 9.34
N ILE A 104 14.10 1.20 9.24
CA ILE A 104 14.27 0.51 7.98
C ILE A 104 12.92 0.41 7.27
N ARG A 105 12.93 0.69 5.96
CA ARG A 105 11.74 0.56 5.14
C ARG A 105 11.94 -0.20 3.86
N PRO A 106 10.94 -1.03 3.50
CA PRO A 106 10.97 -1.72 2.24
C PRO A 106 10.99 -0.76 1.04
N MET A 107 11.77 -1.10 0.01
CA MET A 107 11.71 -0.50 -1.32
C MET A 107 10.38 -0.84 -2.00
N LEU A 108 9.76 0.13 -2.66
CA LEU A 108 8.47 -0.04 -3.32
C LEU A 108 8.62 -0.15 -4.83
N ALA A 109 7.79 -0.98 -5.46
CA ALA A 109 7.83 -1.18 -6.91
C ALA A 109 7.00 -0.15 -7.67
N GLN A 110 7.50 0.29 -8.82
CA GLN A 110 6.72 0.97 -9.85
C GLN A 110 5.89 -0.03 -10.68
N SER A 111 4.86 0.44 -11.38
CA SER A 111 4.08 -0.37 -12.32
C SER A 111 4.90 -0.61 -13.60
N TYR A 112 5.03 -1.86 -14.04
CA TYR A 112 5.67 -2.14 -15.34
C TYR A 112 4.84 -1.55 -16.47
N ILE A 113 3.52 -1.77 -16.49
CA ILE A 113 2.61 -1.28 -17.54
C ILE A 113 2.73 0.23 -17.74
N ASP A 114 2.80 1.00 -16.67
CA ASP A 114 2.85 2.47 -16.75
C ASP A 114 4.25 3.01 -17.10
N HIS A 115 5.28 2.17 -17.00
CA HIS A 115 6.68 2.57 -17.12
C HIS A 115 7.52 1.61 -17.98
N GLN A 116 6.89 0.96 -18.96
CA GLN A 116 7.58 0.04 -19.89
C GLN A 116 8.71 0.75 -20.64
N ASN A 117 8.55 2.04 -20.92
CA ASN A 117 9.56 2.90 -21.55
C ASN A 117 10.84 3.11 -20.71
N LYS A 118 10.85 2.69 -19.44
CA LYS A 118 12.05 2.71 -18.58
C LYS A 118 12.81 1.38 -18.62
N VAL A 119 12.30 0.39 -19.36
CA VAL A 119 12.92 -0.93 -19.52
C VAL A 119 13.65 -0.98 -20.85
N SER A 120 14.94 -1.31 -20.79
CA SER A 120 15.82 -1.47 -21.96
C SER A 120 16.04 -2.95 -22.28
N ASP A 121 16.04 -3.29 -23.58
CA ASP A 121 16.36 -4.64 -24.08
C ASP A 121 17.81 -5.05 -23.81
N ASP A 122 18.72 -4.09 -23.66
CA ASP A 122 20.13 -4.34 -23.40
C ASP A 122 20.45 -4.65 -21.92
N THR A 123 19.50 -4.38 -21.04
CA THR A 123 19.66 -4.57 -19.60
C THR A 123 19.27 -5.97 -19.18
N ILE A 124 20.11 -6.60 -18.35
CA ILE A 124 19.76 -7.83 -17.63
C ILE A 124 18.88 -7.46 -16.43
N TYR A 125 17.79 -8.19 -16.27
CA TYR A 125 16.92 -8.11 -15.12
C TYR A 125 16.89 -9.45 -14.39
N ILE A 126 16.72 -9.35 -13.08
CA ILE A 126 16.41 -10.49 -12.21
C ILE A 126 14.90 -10.48 -12.03
N CYS A 127 14.26 -11.51 -12.56
CA CYS A 127 12.84 -11.77 -12.44
C CYS A 127 12.58 -12.66 -11.22
N GLN A 128 11.51 -12.37 -10.50
CA GLN A 128 10.99 -13.19 -9.40
C GLN A 128 9.47 -13.26 -9.52
N PRO A 129 8.81 -14.33 -9.06
CA PRO A 129 7.35 -14.36 -9.04
C PRO A 129 6.83 -13.25 -8.13
N LYS A 130 5.78 -12.57 -8.57
CA LYS A 130 5.02 -11.65 -7.73
C LYS A 130 4.10 -12.48 -6.83
N LEU A 131 4.47 -12.57 -5.56
CA LEU A 131 3.69 -13.27 -4.55
C LEU A 131 2.46 -12.44 -4.15
N ASN A 132 1.32 -13.11 -3.96
CA ASN A 132 0.08 -12.52 -3.44
C ASN A 132 -0.06 -12.81 -1.94
N GLY A 133 0.84 -12.25 -1.14
CA GLY A 133 0.94 -12.50 0.30
C GLY A 133 0.89 -11.22 1.13
N VAL A 134 1.56 -11.27 2.28
CA VAL A 134 1.75 -10.11 3.16
C VAL A 134 3.23 -9.80 3.32
N ARG A 135 3.66 -8.66 2.77
CA ARG A 135 5.05 -8.20 2.88
C ARG A 135 5.53 -8.16 4.32
N CYS A 136 6.69 -8.76 4.57
CA CYS A 136 7.33 -8.76 5.86
C CYS A 136 8.83 -8.50 5.70
N THR A 137 9.33 -7.51 6.43
CA THR A 137 10.76 -7.32 6.64
C THR A 137 11.13 -7.98 7.96
N VAL A 138 12.10 -8.88 7.96
CA VAL A 138 12.62 -9.53 9.16
C VAL A 138 13.95 -8.90 9.52
N GLN A 139 14.08 -8.42 10.76
CA GLN A 139 15.34 -7.90 11.31
C GLN A 139 15.86 -8.82 12.40
N ARG A 140 17.17 -9.06 12.46
CA ARG A 140 17.83 -9.81 13.54
C ARG A 140 18.80 -8.90 14.30
N HIS A 141 18.69 -8.94 15.62
CA HIS A 141 19.61 -8.32 16.57
C HIS A 141 19.87 -9.30 17.72
N GLY A 142 21.05 -9.91 17.74
CA GLY A 142 21.42 -11.03 18.60
C GLY A 142 20.42 -12.18 18.46
N ASP A 143 19.81 -12.54 19.58
CA ASP A 143 18.81 -13.61 19.70
C ASP A 143 17.37 -13.11 19.55
N LYS A 144 17.18 -11.91 18.98
CA LYS A 144 15.87 -11.35 18.69
C LYS A 144 15.67 -11.18 17.19
N ILE A 145 14.60 -11.79 16.68
CA ILE A 145 14.03 -11.45 15.37
C ILE A 145 12.83 -10.52 15.53
N THR A 146 12.62 -9.62 14.58
CA THR A 146 11.45 -8.74 14.55
C THR A 146 10.78 -8.81 13.18
N PHE A 147 9.49 -9.12 13.16
CA PHE A 147 8.67 -9.18 11.94
C PHE A 147 7.95 -7.85 11.71
N LEU A 148 8.32 -7.13 10.65
CA LEU A 148 7.79 -5.80 10.35
C LEU A 148 6.93 -5.81 9.08
N SER A 149 5.75 -5.23 9.16
CA SER A 149 4.92 -4.89 8.00
C SER A 149 5.57 -3.81 7.14
N ARG A 150 4.99 -3.58 5.95
CA ARG A 150 5.37 -2.48 5.04
C ARG A 150 5.46 -1.10 5.72
N THR A 151 4.66 -0.85 6.76
CA THR A 151 4.65 0.44 7.49
C THR A 151 5.41 0.38 8.81
N GLY A 152 6.21 -0.67 9.06
CA GLY A 152 7.00 -0.83 10.28
C GLY A 152 6.21 -1.30 11.51
N LYS A 153 4.94 -1.70 11.37
CA LYS A 153 4.19 -2.33 12.46
C LYS A 153 4.63 -3.77 12.66
N VAL A 154 4.76 -4.20 13.92
CA VAL A 154 5.13 -5.56 14.29
C VAL A 154 3.99 -6.54 13.98
N TYR A 155 4.34 -7.73 13.50
CA TYR A 155 3.43 -8.87 13.39
C TYR A 155 3.60 -9.81 14.58
N ASP A 156 2.93 -9.50 15.69
CA ASP A 156 3.09 -10.25 16.95
C ASP A 156 2.69 -11.73 16.81
N VAL A 157 1.70 -12.04 15.97
CA VAL A 157 1.23 -13.40 15.76
C VAL A 157 2.30 -14.33 15.17
N LEU A 158 3.24 -13.79 14.38
CA LEU A 158 4.27 -14.61 13.73
C LEU A 158 5.28 -15.20 14.73
N TYR A 159 5.41 -14.62 15.93
CA TYR A 159 6.24 -15.20 16.98
C TYR A 159 5.72 -16.55 17.50
N HIS A 160 4.43 -16.85 17.31
CA HIS A 160 3.86 -18.16 17.64
C HIS A 160 4.19 -19.23 16.57
N HIS A 161 4.76 -18.85 15.44
CA HIS A 161 5.20 -19.79 14.42
C HIS A 161 6.61 -20.32 14.75
N ASN A 162 6.70 -21.21 15.74
CA ASN A 162 7.98 -21.72 16.29
C ASN A 162 8.95 -22.25 15.22
N LYS A 163 8.46 -23.03 14.25
CA LYS A 163 9.31 -23.56 13.16
C LYS A 163 9.89 -22.47 12.26
N LEU A 164 9.10 -21.45 11.91
CA LEU A 164 9.58 -20.30 11.12
C LEU A 164 10.65 -19.53 11.90
N CYS A 165 10.41 -19.26 13.19
CA CYS A 165 11.38 -18.55 14.03
C CYS A 165 12.70 -19.33 14.13
N LYS A 166 12.64 -20.65 14.36
CA LYS A 166 13.81 -21.52 14.42
C LYS A 166 14.63 -21.48 13.12
N GLU A 167 13.97 -21.66 11.98
CA GLU A 167 14.63 -21.64 10.67
C GLU A 167 15.25 -20.25 10.37
N LEU A 168 14.59 -19.16 10.75
CA LEU A 168 15.17 -17.81 10.61
C LEU A 168 16.42 -17.64 11.47
N PHE A 169 16.42 -18.09 12.73
CA PHE A 169 17.61 -18.03 13.58
C PHE A 169 18.77 -18.90 13.07
N GLU A 170 18.47 -20.01 12.38
CA GLU A 170 19.49 -20.87 11.79
C GLU A 170 20.24 -20.17 10.65
N VAL A 171 19.53 -19.43 9.79
CA VAL A 171 20.08 -18.96 8.51
C VAL A 171 20.34 -17.47 8.41
N MET A 172 19.70 -16.65 9.25
CA MET A 172 19.77 -15.20 9.14
C MET A 172 20.90 -14.66 10.03
N PRO A 173 21.96 -14.04 9.49
CA PRO A 173 23.07 -13.54 10.31
C PRO A 173 22.62 -12.39 11.22
N ASP A 174 23.37 -12.17 12.31
CA ASP A 174 23.14 -11.03 13.18
C ASP A 174 23.33 -9.70 12.42
N GLY A 175 22.56 -8.67 12.81
CA GLY A 175 22.56 -7.35 12.19
C GLY A 175 21.92 -7.27 10.80
N CYS A 176 21.41 -8.38 10.25
CA CYS A 176 20.79 -8.39 8.93
C CYS A 176 19.33 -7.93 8.96
N ALA A 177 18.89 -7.35 7.83
CA ALA A 177 17.49 -7.08 7.52
C ALA A 177 17.13 -7.73 6.17
N TRP A 178 16.26 -8.73 6.23
CA TRP A 178 15.75 -9.45 5.05
C TRP A 178 14.38 -8.91 4.67
N ASP A 179 14.12 -8.85 3.37
CA ASP A 179 12.86 -8.35 2.81
C ASP A 179 12.20 -9.46 1.98
N GLY A 180 10.95 -9.77 2.33
CA GLY A 180 10.25 -10.92 1.80
C GLY A 180 8.74 -10.80 1.94
N GLU A 181 8.07 -11.92 1.72
CA GLU A 181 6.62 -12.05 1.80
C GLU A 181 6.25 -13.20 2.74
N ILE A 182 5.30 -12.99 3.65
CA ILE A 182 4.60 -14.08 4.29
C ILE A 182 3.58 -14.62 3.30
N TYR A 183 3.74 -15.88 2.91
CA TYR A 183 3.05 -16.49 1.79
C TYR A 183 2.82 -17.99 2.04
N CYS A 184 1.81 -18.55 1.37
CA CYS A 184 1.59 -19.98 1.27
C CYS A 184 1.02 -20.23 -0.11
N HIS A 185 1.74 -20.97 -0.96
CA HIS A 185 1.31 -21.18 -2.33
C HIS A 185 -0.07 -21.88 -2.39
N GLY A 186 -0.93 -21.43 -3.30
CA GLY A 186 -2.33 -21.87 -3.41
C GLY A 186 -3.28 -21.36 -2.30
N MET A 187 -2.78 -20.69 -1.25
CA MET A 187 -3.64 -20.11 -0.21
C MET A 187 -4.15 -18.73 -0.62
N PRO A 188 -5.48 -18.45 -0.52
CA PRO A 188 -6.03 -17.14 -0.81
C PRO A 188 -5.45 -16.04 0.09
N LEU A 189 -5.19 -14.85 -0.47
CA LEU A 189 -4.64 -13.70 0.27
C LEU A 189 -5.41 -13.39 1.56
N GLN A 190 -6.74 -13.50 1.53
CA GLN A 190 -7.59 -13.22 2.70
C GLN A 190 -7.28 -14.15 3.88
N ASP A 191 -7.00 -15.42 3.59
CA ASP A 191 -6.67 -16.41 4.61
C ASP A 191 -5.26 -16.15 5.17
N ILE A 192 -4.30 -15.78 4.30
CA ILE A 192 -2.96 -15.36 4.72
C ILE A 192 -3.05 -14.12 5.63
N VAL A 193 -3.80 -13.09 5.22
CA VAL A 193 -4.01 -11.86 6.00
C VAL A 193 -4.65 -12.17 7.35
N SER A 194 -5.61 -13.09 7.39
CA SER A 194 -6.24 -13.54 8.64
C SER A 194 -5.22 -14.22 9.56
N ALA A 195 -4.45 -15.18 9.03
CA ALA A 195 -3.49 -15.97 9.78
C ALA A 195 -2.27 -15.18 10.29
N VAL A 196 -1.94 -14.04 9.67
CA VAL A 196 -0.91 -13.09 10.14
C VAL A 196 -1.45 -12.13 11.21
N LYS A 197 -2.76 -11.90 11.26
CA LYS A 197 -3.40 -10.98 12.22
C LYS A 197 -3.92 -11.66 13.48
N ALA A 198 -4.32 -12.92 13.38
CA ALA A 198 -4.81 -13.72 14.49
C ALA A 198 -4.25 -15.15 14.39
N TYR A 199 -3.73 -15.66 15.50
CA TYR A 199 -3.16 -17.01 15.52
C TYR A 199 -4.25 -18.05 15.23
N SER A 200 -3.93 -18.99 14.35
CA SER A 200 -4.76 -20.14 14.02
C SER A 200 -3.88 -21.30 13.52
N PRO A 201 -4.41 -22.52 13.36
CA PRO A 201 -3.67 -23.60 12.71
C PRO A 201 -3.14 -23.24 11.31
N ALA A 202 -3.80 -22.31 10.60
CA ALA A 202 -3.33 -21.80 9.31
C ALA A 202 -2.05 -20.97 9.42
N THR A 203 -1.79 -20.31 10.57
CA THR A 203 -0.55 -19.57 10.82
C THR A 203 0.67 -20.47 10.67
N ASN A 204 0.59 -21.72 11.13
CA ASN A 204 1.67 -22.71 11.00
C ASN A 204 1.84 -23.27 9.57
N LYS A 205 0.96 -22.91 8.62
CA LYS A 205 1.12 -23.25 7.19
C LYS A 205 1.92 -22.21 6.44
N LEU A 206 1.96 -20.97 6.95
CA LEU A 206 2.66 -19.86 6.33
C LEU A 206 4.16 -20.14 6.18
N GLN A 207 4.76 -19.49 5.20
CA GLN A 207 6.20 -19.47 4.92
C GLN A 207 6.64 -18.02 4.76
N TYR A 208 7.90 -17.76 5.03
CA TYR A 208 8.59 -16.52 4.71
C TYR A 208 9.41 -16.71 3.44
N TRP A 209 8.99 -16.07 2.36
CA TRP A 209 9.67 -16.09 1.08
C TRP A 209 10.56 -14.86 0.96
N VAL A 210 11.85 -15.02 1.23
CA VAL A 210 12.82 -13.92 1.11
C VAL A 210 13.14 -13.68 -0.36
N TYR A 211 13.08 -12.43 -0.78
CA TYR A 211 13.37 -12.04 -2.16
C TYR A 211 14.48 -11.00 -2.28
N ASP A 212 14.86 -10.33 -1.19
CA ASP A 212 15.94 -9.33 -1.16
C ASP A 212 16.48 -9.17 0.27
N THR A 213 17.58 -8.42 0.40
CA THR A 213 18.10 -7.92 1.68
C THR A 213 18.27 -6.40 1.62
N ILE A 214 18.28 -5.76 2.78
CA ILE A 214 18.43 -4.31 2.87
C ILE A 214 19.88 -4.00 3.21
N SER A 215 20.66 -3.64 2.19
CA SER A 215 22.07 -3.25 2.27
C SER A 215 22.43 -2.27 1.14
N GLU A 216 23.62 -1.69 1.19
CA GLU A 216 24.14 -0.77 0.16
C GLU A 216 24.68 -1.49 -1.10
N GLU A 217 24.65 -2.81 -1.10
CA GLU A 217 25.16 -3.68 -2.16
C GLU A 217 24.27 -3.65 -3.41
N LEU A 218 24.82 -4.11 -4.52
CA LEU A 218 24.08 -4.22 -5.77
C LEU A 218 23.09 -5.38 -5.72
N GLN A 219 22.03 -5.30 -6.52
CA GLN A 219 20.90 -6.23 -6.47
C GLN A 219 21.33 -7.70 -6.63
N PHE A 220 22.29 -8.00 -7.51
CA PHE A 220 22.79 -9.37 -7.69
C PHE A 220 23.57 -9.88 -6.47
N GLU A 221 24.35 -9.03 -5.80
CA GLU A 221 25.12 -9.38 -4.59
C GLU A 221 24.18 -9.69 -3.43
N ARG A 222 23.16 -8.84 -3.24
CA ARG A 222 22.13 -9.04 -2.20
C ARG A 222 21.41 -10.37 -2.37
N ILE A 223 21.07 -10.70 -3.62
CA ILE A 223 20.42 -11.98 -3.96
C ILE A 223 21.37 -13.15 -3.73
N ALA A 224 22.61 -13.08 -4.22
CA ALA A 224 23.59 -14.14 -4.03
C ALA A 224 23.82 -14.44 -2.54
N ARG A 225 23.91 -13.40 -1.70
CA ARG A 225 24.18 -13.54 -0.26
C ARG A 225 23.09 -14.31 0.48
N TYR A 226 21.83 -13.87 0.43
CA TYR A 226 20.79 -14.58 1.20
C TYR A 226 20.55 -15.98 0.65
N ARG A 227 20.72 -16.18 -0.67
CA ARG A 227 20.58 -17.50 -1.28
C ARG A 227 21.70 -18.44 -0.86
N ALA A 228 22.94 -17.97 -0.75
CA ALA A 228 24.05 -18.79 -0.24
C ALA A 228 23.81 -19.25 1.21
N LEU A 229 23.19 -18.41 2.04
CA LEU A 229 22.84 -18.77 3.43
C LEU A 229 21.71 -19.82 3.53
N LEU A 230 20.91 -19.93 2.49
CA LEU A 230 19.83 -20.91 2.37
C LEU A 230 20.27 -22.16 1.58
N ALA A 231 21.43 -22.11 0.91
CA ALA A 231 21.95 -23.22 0.13
C ALA A 231 22.18 -24.42 1.06
N ASP A 232 21.80 -25.60 0.59
CA ASP A 232 21.99 -26.88 1.28
C ASP A 232 21.22 -27.05 2.61
N LYS A 233 20.27 -26.17 2.90
CA LYS A 233 19.40 -26.27 4.09
C LYS A 233 18.04 -26.89 3.74
N ASP A 234 17.60 -27.88 4.53
CA ASP A 234 16.24 -28.43 4.41
C ASP A 234 15.22 -27.59 5.20
N LEU A 235 14.95 -26.39 4.69
CA LEU A 235 14.02 -25.43 5.29
C LEU A 235 12.62 -25.63 4.72
N LYS A 236 11.60 -25.61 5.58
CA LYS A 236 10.19 -25.72 5.14
C LYS A 236 9.43 -24.40 5.25
N LYS A 237 9.96 -23.45 6.01
CA LYS A 237 9.31 -22.19 6.41
C LYS A 237 10.06 -20.96 5.94
N VAL A 238 11.37 -21.01 5.79
CA VAL A 238 12.14 -19.95 5.12
C VAL A 238 12.48 -20.42 3.70
N VAL A 239 12.00 -19.68 2.70
CA VAL A 239 12.11 -20.06 1.29
C VAL A 239 12.82 -18.95 0.52
N ALA A 240 13.83 -19.31 -0.26
CA ALA A 240 14.41 -18.38 -1.23
C ALA A 240 13.42 -18.20 -2.38
N CYS A 241 12.98 -16.97 -2.63
CA CYS A 241 12.11 -16.69 -3.77
C CYS A 241 12.81 -17.11 -5.08
N PRO A 242 12.14 -17.83 -6.00
CA PRO A 242 12.71 -18.22 -7.29
C PRO A 242 13.26 -17.00 -8.04
N ILE A 243 14.34 -17.21 -8.79
CA ILE A 243 14.96 -16.18 -9.61
C ILE A 243 15.17 -16.68 -11.03
N ASP A 244 14.99 -15.79 -11.99
CA ASP A 244 15.34 -16.00 -13.39
C ASP A 244 16.10 -14.77 -13.90
N TYR A 245 17.14 -14.97 -14.71
CA TYR A 245 17.86 -13.88 -15.37
C TYR A 245 17.28 -13.70 -16.77
N VAL A 246 16.77 -12.51 -17.05
CA VAL A 246 16.06 -12.22 -18.30
C VAL A 246 16.63 -10.96 -18.94
N LYS A 247 16.85 -11.04 -20.25
CA LYS A 247 17.21 -9.90 -21.11
C LYS A 247 16.19 -9.80 -22.25
N GLY A 248 15.77 -8.58 -22.59
CA GLY A 248 14.80 -8.32 -23.65
C GLY A 248 13.33 -8.38 -23.19
N ILE A 249 12.53 -7.44 -23.69
CA ILE A 249 11.11 -7.24 -23.36
C ILE A 249 10.26 -8.47 -23.71
N VAL A 250 10.55 -9.12 -24.84
CA VAL A 250 9.85 -10.35 -25.26
C VAL A 250 9.99 -11.44 -24.21
N ASN A 251 11.21 -11.64 -23.70
CA ASN A 251 11.48 -12.66 -22.68
C ASN A 251 10.88 -12.27 -21.32
N ILE A 252 10.80 -10.97 -20.99
CA ILE A 252 10.13 -10.48 -19.77
C ILE A 252 8.63 -10.83 -19.82
N LYS A 253 7.98 -10.61 -20.97
CA LYS A 253 6.56 -10.96 -21.17
C LYS A 253 6.34 -12.46 -21.04
N LYS A 254 7.13 -13.28 -21.75
CA LYS A 254 7.07 -14.74 -21.64
C LYS A 254 7.23 -15.22 -20.20
N LYS A 255 8.23 -14.71 -19.48
CA LYS A 255 8.45 -15.10 -18.08
C LYS A 255 7.29 -14.70 -17.16
N GLN A 256 6.61 -13.60 -17.46
CA GLN A 256 5.41 -13.21 -16.72
C GLN A 256 4.25 -14.18 -16.98
N GLU A 257 4.07 -14.64 -18.22
CA GLU A 257 3.09 -15.67 -18.57
C GLU A 257 3.40 -17.00 -17.85
N ASP A 258 4.67 -17.40 -17.80
CA ASP A 258 5.11 -18.60 -17.08
C ASP A 258 4.72 -18.54 -15.59
N TYR A 259 5.03 -17.43 -14.90
CA TYR A 259 4.67 -17.28 -13.49
C TYR A 259 3.16 -17.19 -13.26
N LEU A 260 2.39 -16.64 -14.20
CA LEU A 260 0.93 -16.66 -14.10
C LEU A 260 0.39 -18.10 -14.25
N ALA A 261 0.95 -18.89 -15.17
CA ALA A 261 0.59 -20.30 -15.36
C ALA A 261 0.95 -21.14 -14.12
N GLU A 262 2.02 -20.79 -13.41
CA GLU A 262 2.41 -21.38 -12.12
C GLU A 262 1.53 -20.90 -10.94
N GLY A 263 0.56 -20.01 -11.15
CA GLY A 263 -0.39 -19.56 -10.12
C GLY A 263 0.08 -18.40 -9.24
N TYR A 264 1.12 -17.66 -9.65
CA TYR A 264 1.55 -16.42 -8.98
C TYR A 264 0.74 -15.21 -9.48
N GLU A 265 0.83 -14.05 -8.80
CA GLU A 265 0.10 -12.82 -9.19
C GLU A 265 0.66 -12.17 -10.46
N GLY A 266 1.89 -12.53 -10.85
CA GLY A 266 2.63 -11.95 -11.96
C GLY A 266 4.14 -11.99 -11.71
N LEU A 267 4.84 -10.94 -12.14
CA LEU A 267 6.30 -10.86 -12.12
C LEU A 267 6.80 -9.60 -11.40
N MET A 268 7.87 -9.76 -10.63
CA MET A 268 8.70 -8.67 -10.10
C MET A 268 9.98 -8.59 -10.92
N LEU A 269 10.24 -7.42 -11.50
CA LEU A 269 11.39 -7.16 -12.37
C LEU A 269 12.39 -6.26 -11.62
N ARG A 270 13.62 -6.74 -11.43
CA ARG A 270 14.68 -6.01 -10.72
C ARG A 270 15.86 -5.76 -11.65
N LYS A 271 16.33 -4.52 -11.75
CA LYS A 271 17.54 -4.23 -12.52
C LYS A 271 18.77 -4.86 -11.84
N TYR A 272 19.57 -5.60 -12.60
CA TYR A 272 20.65 -6.46 -12.08
C TYR A 272 21.65 -5.75 -11.15
N SER A 273 22.04 -4.51 -11.48
CA SER A 273 23.01 -3.72 -10.71
C SER A 273 22.38 -2.57 -9.91
N ALA A 274 21.12 -2.69 -9.49
CA ALA A 274 20.46 -1.62 -8.74
C ALA A 274 20.74 -1.64 -7.24
N LYS A 275 20.90 -0.46 -6.64
CA LYS A 275 20.92 -0.28 -5.18
C LYS A 275 19.53 -0.42 -4.58
N TYR A 276 19.45 -0.84 -3.33
CA TYR A 276 18.21 -0.86 -2.57
C TYR A 276 17.80 0.57 -2.20
N ARG A 277 16.57 1.00 -2.53
CA ARG A 277 16.07 2.35 -2.21
C ARG A 277 14.98 2.29 -1.14
N GLN A 278 15.38 2.42 0.12
CA GLN A 278 14.47 2.30 1.26
C GLN A 278 13.32 3.32 1.21
N GLY A 279 12.08 2.85 1.39
CA GLY A 279 10.88 3.69 1.43
C GLY A 279 10.52 4.41 0.13
N VAL A 280 11.29 4.23 -0.95
CA VAL A 280 11.10 4.91 -2.23
C VAL A 280 10.46 3.96 -3.24
N ARG A 281 9.58 4.50 -4.09
CA ARG A 281 9.08 3.78 -5.26
C ARG A 281 10.10 3.85 -6.39
N SER A 282 10.88 2.78 -6.54
CA SER A 282 12.04 2.74 -7.45
C SER A 282 11.64 2.34 -8.87
N TYR A 283 12.22 3.00 -9.87
CA TYR A 283 12.15 2.55 -11.27
C TYR A 283 13.04 1.33 -11.55
N ASP A 284 13.94 1.00 -10.64
CA ASP A 284 14.77 -0.21 -10.72
C ASP A 284 14.06 -1.47 -10.20
N LEU A 285 12.85 -1.31 -9.65
CA LEU A 285 11.98 -2.40 -9.18
C LEU A 285 10.58 -2.20 -9.78
N LEU A 286 10.20 -3.03 -10.76
CA LEU A 286 8.89 -2.97 -11.40
C LEU A 286 8.04 -4.18 -11.03
N LYS A 287 6.72 -3.99 -10.97
CA LYS A 287 5.75 -5.09 -10.85
C LYS A 287 4.95 -5.20 -12.15
N TYR A 288 4.97 -6.37 -12.76
CA TYR A 288 4.20 -6.70 -13.94
C TYR A 288 3.07 -7.66 -13.55
N LYS A 289 1.88 -7.10 -13.37
CA LYS A 289 0.67 -7.86 -13.02
C LYS A 289 -0.47 -7.48 -13.93
N ASN A 290 -1.40 -8.41 -14.11
CA ASN A 290 -2.63 -8.15 -14.85
C ASN A 290 -3.71 -7.63 -13.91
N PHE A 291 -4.63 -6.87 -14.47
CA PHE A 291 -5.86 -6.48 -13.81
C PHE A 291 -7.03 -7.21 -14.46
N ARG A 292 -8.13 -7.35 -13.71
CA ARG A 292 -9.37 -7.94 -14.21
C ARG A 292 -10.43 -6.85 -14.28
N ASP A 293 -11.08 -6.76 -15.44
CA ASP A 293 -12.17 -5.83 -15.69
C ASP A 293 -13.49 -6.62 -15.72
N THR A 294 -14.53 -6.12 -15.04
CA THR A 294 -15.86 -6.73 -15.03
C THR A 294 -16.92 -5.64 -14.99
N GLU A 295 -18.02 -5.86 -15.71
CA GLU A 295 -19.14 -4.92 -15.73
C GLU A 295 -20.08 -5.17 -14.55
N TYR A 296 -20.46 -4.09 -13.87
CA TYR A 296 -21.45 -4.10 -12.80
C TYR A 296 -22.50 -3.04 -13.06
N LYS A 297 -23.75 -3.34 -12.68
CA LYS A 297 -24.84 -2.36 -12.70
C LYS A 297 -24.71 -1.45 -11.48
N VAL A 298 -24.69 -0.13 -11.69
CA VAL A 298 -24.70 0.85 -10.59
C VAL A 298 -26.04 0.74 -9.85
N THR A 299 -25.99 0.45 -8.55
CA THR A 299 -27.19 0.34 -7.70
C THR A 299 -27.38 1.54 -6.78
N GLY A 300 -26.37 2.37 -6.63
CA GLY A 300 -26.38 3.54 -5.76
C GLY A 300 -25.15 4.39 -5.96
N PHE A 301 -25.12 5.53 -5.28
CA PHE A 301 -23.91 6.33 -5.12
C PHE A 301 -23.97 7.12 -3.81
N SER A 302 -22.79 7.36 -3.26
CA SER A 302 -22.58 8.21 -2.10
C SER A 302 -21.41 9.15 -2.37
N ALA A 303 -20.96 9.91 -1.37
CA ALA A 303 -19.78 10.76 -1.49
C ALA A 303 -18.83 10.60 -0.31
N ASP A 304 -17.55 10.83 -0.57
CA ASP A 304 -16.58 11.05 0.50
C ASP A 304 -16.71 12.46 1.12
N VAL A 305 -15.87 12.74 2.12
CA VAL A 305 -15.84 14.04 2.82
C VAL A 305 -15.56 15.24 1.92
N ASP A 306 -14.96 15.02 0.74
CA ASP A 306 -14.71 16.08 -0.25
C ASP A 306 -15.89 16.21 -1.25
N LYS A 307 -17.04 15.60 -0.96
CA LYS A 307 -18.23 15.50 -1.83
C LYS A 307 -17.89 14.86 -3.20
N CYS A 308 -16.88 13.99 -3.26
CA CYS A 308 -16.53 13.26 -4.47
C CYS A 308 -17.32 11.95 -4.53
N ILE A 309 -17.95 11.68 -5.68
CA ILE A 309 -18.79 10.49 -5.87
C ILE A 309 -18.04 9.17 -5.57
N ILE A 310 -18.77 8.23 -4.98
CA ILE A 310 -18.43 6.82 -4.79
C ILE A 310 -19.61 6.03 -5.37
N PHE A 311 -19.35 5.15 -6.32
CA PHE A 311 -20.40 4.29 -6.88
C PHE A 311 -20.60 3.06 -6.03
N GLU A 312 -21.85 2.65 -5.90
CA GLU A 312 -22.27 1.49 -5.13
C GLU A 312 -22.84 0.43 -6.08
N PHE A 313 -22.51 -0.81 -5.77
CA PHE A 313 -22.80 -1.98 -6.57
C PHE A 313 -23.27 -3.11 -5.68
N PHE A 314 -23.94 -4.08 -6.31
CA PHE A 314 -24.36 -5.31 -5.66
C PHE A 314 -23.92 -6.50 -6.49
N ASN A 315 -23.23 -7.45 -5.86
CA ASN A 315 -22.75 -8.66 -6.52
C ASN A 315 -23.01 -9.87 -5.62
N LYS A 316 -23.74 -10.86 -6.15
CA LYS A 316 -24.03 -12.15 -5.47
C LYS A 316 -24.49 -11.99 -4.02
N GLY A 317 -25.42 -11.06 -3.76
CA GLY A 317 -25.96 -10.85 -2.40
C GLY A 317 -25.13 -9.91 -1.52
N LYS A 318 -24.03 -9.33 -2.01
CA LYS A 318 -23.15 -8.47 -1.21
C LYS A 318 -22.94 -7.10 -1.84
N PRO A 319 -23.07 -6.01 -1.06
CA PRO A 319 -22.75 -4.67 -1.54
C PRO A 319 -21.25 -4.47 -1.60
N PHE A 320 -20.79 -3.72 -2.58
CA PHE A 320 -19.45 -3.16 -2.60
C PHE A 320 -19.46 -1.79 -3.25
N SER A 321 -18.42 -0.99 -2.98
CA SER A 321 -18.30 0.36 -3.50
C SER A 321 -16.98 0.53 -4.24
N SER A 322 -16.96 1.39 -5.26
CA SER A 322 -15.77 1.68 -6.03
C SER A 322 -15.74 3.16 -6.44
N VAL A 323 -14.54 3.73 -6.48
CA VAL A 323 -14.33 5.12 -6.91
C VAL A 323 -13.95 5.14 -8.38
N PRO A 324 -14.44 6.11 -9.18
CA PRO A 324 -14.02 6.25 -10.55
C PRO A 324 -12.62 6.82 -10.68
N CYS A 325 -11.90 6.40 -11.72
CA CYS A 325 -10.60 6.92 -12.13
C CYS A 325 -10.70 8.33 -12.76
N TRP A 326 -11.36 9.24 -12.07
CA TRP A 326 -11.58 10.62 -12.50
C TRP A 326 -10.86 11.60 -11.57
N THR A 327 -10.67 12.83 -12.07
CA THR A 327 -10.13 13.92 -11.24
C THR A 327 -11.09 14.29 -10.10
N LYS A 328 -10.58 14.99 -9.09
CA LYS A 328 -11.40 15.47 -7.95
C LYS A 328 -12.62 16.28 -8.45
N ALA A 329 -12.38 17.25 -9.35
CA ALA A 329 -13.44 18.10 -9.90
C ALA A 329 -14.51 17.29 -10.65
N GLN A 330 -14.10 16.35 -11.50
CA GLN A 330 -15.04 15.46 -12.20
C GLN A 330 -15.88 14.62 -11.22
N ARG A 331 -15.29 14.12 -10.13
CA ARG A 331 -16.02 13.36 -9.12
C ARG A 331 -17.00 14.20 -8.31
N GLN A 332 -16.66 15.46 -8.03
CA GLN A 332 -17.56 16.39 -7.34
C GLN A 332 -18.75 16.76 -8.23
N GLU A 333 -18.48 17.08 -9.49
CA GLU A 333 -19.54 17.37 -10.46
C GLU A 333 -20.44 16.16 -10.69
N ALA A 334 -19.87 14.96 -10.82
CA ALA A 334 -20.66 13.74 -10.97
C ALA A 334 -21.59 13.48 -9.77
N TYR A 335 -21.10 13.74 -8.54
CA TYR A 335 -21.93 13.64 -7.34
C TYR A 335 -23.05 14.69 -7.35
N ARG A 336 -22.73 15.94 -7.69
CA ARG A 336 -23.71 17.03 -7.81
C ARG A 336 -24.82 16.69 -8.80
N ARG A 337 -24.47 16.19 -9.99
CA ARG A 337 -25.46 15.74 -10.99
C ARG A 337 -26.33 14.60 -10.47
N GLY A 338 -25.73 13.60 -9.81
CA GLY A 338 -26.48 12.50 -9.21
C GLY A 338 -27.45 12.98 -8.13
N CYS A 339 -27.08 14.00 -7.34
CA CYS A 339 -27.98 14.57 -6.35
C CYS A 339 -29.15 15.35 -6.97
N LEU A 340 -28.97 15.92 -8.18
CA LEU A 340 -30.04 16.60 -8.92
C LEU A 340 -31.02 15.60 -9.55
N ASP A 341 -30.49 14.52 -10.11
CA ASP A 341 -31.29 13.42 -10.65
C ASP A 341 -30.66 12.09 -10.26
N PHE A 342 -31.31 11.39 -9.33
CA PHE A 342 -30.83 10.10 -8.83
C PHE A 342 -30.69 9.07 -9.97
N ASN A 343 -31.54 9.14 -11.01
CA ASN A 343 -31.50 8.21 -12.13
C ASN A 343 -30.33 8.46 -13.10
N THR A 344 -29.59 9.57 -12.96
CA THR A 344 -28.43 9.90 -13.81
C THR A 344 -27.39 8.77 -13.86
N TRP A 345 -27.27 7.98 -12.78
CA TRP A 345 -26.28 6.91 -12.68
C TRP A 345 -26.88 5.51 -12.52
N ILE A 346 -28.06 5.43 -11.91
CA ILE A 346 -28.65 4.15 -11.50
C ILE A 346 -28.96 3.31 -12.72
N GLY A 347 -28.53 2.06 -12.66
CA GLY A 347 -28.75 1.08 -13.70
C GLY A 347 -27.77 1.10 -14.86
N LYS A 348 -26.91 2.12 -14.97
CA LYS A 348 -25.81 2.13 -15.96
C LYS A 348 -24.81 1.03 -15.68
N LYS A 349 -24.18 0.52 -16.74
CA LYS A 349 -23.10 -0.46 -16.61
C LYS A 349 -21.78 0.27 -16.40
N ALA A 350 -21.11 -0.04 -15.30
CA ALA A 350 -19.77 0.46 -15.00
C ALA A 350 -18.76 -0.67 -15.15
N THR A 351 -17.67 -0.42 -15.88
CA THR A 351 -16.52 -1.32 -15.90
C THR A 351 -15.70 -1.08 -14.63
N VAL A 352 -15.60 -2.10 -13.78
CA VAL A 352 -14.79 -2.09 -12.57
C VAL A 352 -13.53 -2.91 -12.81
N ARG A 353 -12.38 -2.23 -12.69
CA ARG A 353 -11.05 -2.85 -12.72
C ARG A 353 -10.61 -3.21 -11.33
N CYS A 354 -10.11 -4.43 -11.13
CA CYS A 354 -9.61 -4.92 -9.85
C CYS A 354 -8.34 -5.77 -10.00
N SER A 355 -7.69 -6.07 -8.88
CA SER A 355 -6.51 -6.95 -8.90
C SER A 355 -6.90 -8.42 -8.98
N ASP A 356 -7.96 -8.81 -8.27
CA ASP A 356 -8.49 -10.17 -8.25
C ASP A 356 -9.92 -10.16 -7.67
N PHE A 357 -10.53 -11.33 -7.51
CA PHE A 357 -11.81 -11.53 -6.82
C PHE A 357 -11.63 -12.29 -5.50
N SER A 358 -12.44 -11.94 -4.51
CA SER A 358 -12.57 -12.73 -3.28
C SER A 358 -13.29 -14.06 -3.53
N LYS A 359 -13.32 -14.94 -2.52
CA LYS A 359 -13.98 -16.26 -2.60
C LYS A 359 -15.45 -16.19 -3.01
N ASP A 360 -16.14 -15.13 -2.61
CA ASP A 360 -17.53 -14.81 -2.92
C ASP A 360 -17.70 -14.03 -4.24
N GLY A 361 -16.61 -13.76 -4.97
CA GLY A 361 -16.62 -13.12 -6.27
C GLY A 361 -16.64 -11.60 -6.25
N THR A 362 -16.44 -10.96 -5.09
CA THR A 362 -16.38 -9.49 -4.97
C THR A 362 -15.01 -8.98 -5.45
N PRO A 363 -14.95 -7.89 -6.24
CA PRO A 363 -13.68 -7.28 -6.65
C PRO A 363 -12.79 -6.89 -5.45
N ILE A 364 -11.51 -7.28 -5.47
CA ILE A 364 -10.53 -6.95 -4.42
C ILE A 364 -9.25 -6.32 -4.99
N GLY A 365 -8.42 -5.79 -4.08
CA GLY A 365 -7.16 -5.14 -4.43
C GLY A 365 -7.35 -3.77 -5.07
N ASN A 366 -8.11 -2.91 -4.38
CA ASN A 366 -8.46 -1.53 -4.77
C ASN A 366 -9.23 -1.47 -6.10
N PRO A 367 -10.47 -1.98 -6.15
CA PRO A 367 -11.30 -1.85 -7.33
C PRO A 367 -11.54 -0.37 -7.66
N VAL A 368 -11.57 -0.06 -8.96
CA VAL A 368 -11.80 1.29 -9.49
C VAL A 368 -12.73 1.23 -10.69
N VAL A 369 -13.63 2.21 -10.83
CA VAL A 369 -14.47 2.35 -12.04
C VAL A 369 -13.64 3.00 -13.14
N THR A 370 -13.45 2.31 -14.26
CA THR A 370 -12.65 2.80 -15.40
C THR A 370 -13.52 3.40 -16.50
N ALA A 371 -14.77 2.95 -16.62
CA ALA A 371 -15.74 3.46 -17.58
C ALA A 371 -17.16 3.30 -17.06
N ILE A 372 -18.06 4.18 -17.50
CA ILE A 372 -19.50 4.02 -17.34
C ILE A 372 -20.09 4.13 -18.74
N ARG A 373 -20.86 3.13 -19.16
CA ARG A 373 -21.48 3.06 -20.47
C ARG A 373 -22.97 3.33 -20.34
N ASP A 374 -23.46 4.23 -21.18
CA ASP A 374 -24.87 4.27 -21.57
C ASP A 374 -25.03 3.35 -22.78
N TYR A 375 -25.88 2.35 -22.63
CA TYR A 375 -26.51 1.72 -23.77
C TYR A 375 -27.89 2.38 -23.84
N GLU A 376 -27.95 3.54 -24.49
CA GLU A 376 -29.21 4.01 -25.06
C GLU A 376 -29.50 3.21 -26.33
#